data_AF-A0A1H7TTA1-F1
#
_entry.id   AF-A0A1H7TTA1-F1
#
_cell.length_a   1.000
_cell.length_b   1.000
_cell.length_c   1.000
_cell.angle_alpha   90.00
_cell.angle_beta   90.00
_cell.angle_gamma   90.00
#
_symmetry.space_group_name_H-M   'P 1'
#
loop_
_entity.id
_entity.type
_entity.pdbx_description
1 polymer ?
#
loop_
_entity_poly.entity_id
_entity_poly.type
_entity_poly.pdbx_seq_one_letter_code
_entity_poly.pdbx_strand_id
1 'polypeptide(L)'
;MSIRLFIGVLASIVTPAMAQQAPAPVSNAPLSLDLICTGRGTLHTTQKVPDGRDKEGRKRTRSQSVDEPFGGALRFRIRDAVAEALPPEPMLSQVGVGGWRPVKKLATTDATITGKIDLGFLYAPVFEIDRYAGTISISGSMNTFQGECQPYDGSQRQF
;
A
#
# COMPACT_ATOMS: atom_id res chain seq x y z
N MET A 1 13.35 -10.80 -92.37
CA MET A 1 13.62 -9.60 -91.55
C MET A 1 12.51 -9.50 -90.50
N SER A 2 12.81 -9.80 -89.23
CA SER A 2 12.01 -9.55 -87.99
C SER A 2 12.65 -10.37 -86.85
N ILE A 3 13.65 -9.83 -86.15
CA ILE A 3 13.59 -9.09 -84.87
C ILE A 3 13.14 -9.99 -83.70
N ARG A 4 14.14 -10.42 -82.92
CA ARG A 4 14.01 -11.05 -81.60
C ARG A 4 13.79 -9.97 -80.56
N LEU A 5 12.74 -10.06 -79.75
CA LEU A 5 12.52 -9.18 -78.59
C LEU A 5 12.61 -10.01 -77.31
N PHE A 6 13.74 -9.91 -76.61
CA PHE A 6 13.91 -10.46 -75.26
C PHE A 6 13.38 -9.43 -74.26
N ILE A 7 12.24 -9.72 -73.64
CA ILE A 7 11.68 -8.92 -72.56
C ILE A 7 12.36 -9.36 -71.26
N GLY A 8 13.24 -8.50 -70.75
CA GLY A 8 13.87 -8.66 -69.43
C GLY A 8 12.87 -8.36 -68.32
N VAL A 9 12.69 -9.33 -67.42
CA VAL A 9 11.89 -9.19 -66.20
C VAL A 9 12.78 -8.59 -65.11
N LEU A 10 12.49 -7.34 -64.70
CA LEU A 10 13.07 -6.70 -63.54
C LEU A 10 12.26 -7.09 -62.30
N ALA A 11 12.86 -7.87 -61.40
CA ALA A 11 12.29 -8.18 -60.09
C ALA A 11 12.59 -7.05 -59.09
N SER A 12 11.56 -6.33 -58.64
CA SER A 12 11.66 -5.33 -57.59
C SER A 12 11.57 -5.99 -56.21
N ILE A 13 12.62 -5.79 -55.39
CA ILE A 13 12.71 -6.27 -54.02
C ILE A 13 12.05 -5.21 -53.12
N VAL A 14 10.98 -5.57 -52.42
CA VAL A 14 10.26 -4.68 -51.50
C VAL A 14 10.83 -4.89 -50.09
N THR A 15 11.50 -3.88 -49.55
CA THR A 15 12.03 -3.88 -48.18
C THR A 15 10.93 -3.47 -47.20
N PRO A 16 10.58 -4.28 -46.18
CA PRO A 16 9.61 -3.87 -45.17
C PRO A 16 10.24 -2.83 -44.22
N ALA A 17 9.62 -1.66 -44.13
CA ALA A 17 9.96 -0.64 -43.14
C ALA A 17 9.52 -1.11 -41.74
N MET A 18 10.48 -1.24 -40.82
CA MET A 18 10.19 -1.47 -39.41
C MET A 18 9.56 -0.20 -38.83
N ALA A 19 8.28 -0.27 -38.45
CA ALA A 19 7.61 0.79 -37.73
C ALA A 19 8.20 0.90 -36.32
N GLN A 20 8.90 2.01 -36.05
CA GLN A 20 9.33 2.41 -34.71
C GLN A 20 8.07 2.69 -33.88
N GLN A 21 7.70 1.76 -32.98
CA GLN A 21 6.67 2.02 -31.97
C GLN A 21 7.18 3.16 -31.08
N ALA A 22 6.52 4.32 -31.16
CA ALA A 22 6.75 5.42 -30.23
C ALA A 22 6.44 4.91 -28.80
N PRO A 23 7.27 5.27 -27.80
CA PRO A 23 6.96 4.94 -26.42
C PRO A 23 5.58 5.52 -26.07
N ALA A 24 4.72 4.69 -25.52
CA ALA A 24 3.38 5.12 -25.10
C ALA A 24 3.51 6.33 -24.16
N PRO A 25 2.61 7.33 -24.27
CA PRO A 25 2.59 8.43 -23.31
C PRO A 25 2.37 7.85 -21.92
N VAL A 26 3.36 8.02 -21.04
CA VAL A 26 3.17 7.84 -19.60
C VAL A 26 2.05 8.79 -19.18
N SER A 27 0.92 8.22 -18.76
CA SER A 27 -0.25 8.97 -18.34
C SER A 27 0.10 9.74 -17.06
N ASN A 28 0.53 10.99 -17.21
CA ASN A 28 0.73 11.96 -16.12
C ASN A 28 -0.61 12.52 -15.62
N ALA A 29 -1.68 11.72 -15.64
CA ALA A 29 -2.94 12.13 -15.03
C ALA A 29 -2.72 12.22 -13.51
N PRO A 30 -3.16 13.30 -12.86
CA PRO A 30 -2.99 13.44 -11.42
C PRO A 30 -3.71 12.28 -10.72
N LEU A 31 -2.96 11.49 -9.98
CA LEU A 31 -3.49 10.32 -9.29
C LEU A 31 -4.20 10.80 -8.03
N SER A 32 -5.52 10.96 -8.12
CA SER A 32 -6.37 11.18 -6.95
C SER A 32 -7.12 9.89 -6.63
N LEU A 33 -6.71 9.23 -5.55
CA LEU A 33 -7.31 7.98 -5.10
C LEU A 33 -7.61 8.06 -3.60
N ASP A 34 -8.87 7.84 -3.25
CA ASP A 34 -9.32 7.68 -1.87
C ASP A 34 -9.78 6.23 -1.68
N LEU A 35 -9.28 5.58 -0.63
CA LEU A 35 -9.57 4.17 -0.34
C LEU A 35 -10.05 4.02 1.09
N ILE A 36 -10.94 3.06 1.29
CA ILE A 36 -11.24 2.48 2.60
C ILE A 36 -10.87 1.00 2.57
N CYS A 37 -10.04 0.58 3.51
CA CYS A 37 -9.60 -0.78 3.65
C CYS A 37 -10.12 -1.34 4.98
N THR A 38 -11.03 -2.32 4.93
CA THR A 38 -11.62 -2.93 6.12
C THR A 38 -10.96 -4.27 6.37
N GLY A 39 -10.61 -4.54 7.62
CA GLY A 39 -9.79 -5.70 7.91
C GLY A 39 -9.58 -5.97 9.39
N ARG A 40 -8.62 -6.85 9.65
CA ARG A 40 -8.23 -7.31 10.99
C ARG A 40 -6.72 -7.30 11.13
N GLY A 41 -6.27 -7.19 12.36
CA GLY A 41 -4.86 -7.11 12.69
C GLY A 41 -4.57 -7.65 14.07
N THR A 42 -3.29 -7.65 14.41
CA THR A 42 -2.79 -8.00 15.74
C THR A 42 -1.97 -6.85 16.28
N LEU A 43 -2.19 -6.47 17.54
CA LEU A 43 -1.35 -5.55 18.30
C LEU A 43 -0.42 -6.36 19.18
N HIS A 44 0.87 -6.09 19.07
CA HIS A 44 1.88 -6.61 19.98
C HIS A 44 1.99 -5.64 21.16
N THR A 45 1.46 -6.04 22.32
CA THR A 45 1.49 -5.25 23.55
C THR A 45 2.30 -5.96 24.63
N THR A 46 2.74 -5.21 25.65
CA THR A 46 3.41 -5.76 26.83
C THR A 46 2.53 -5.52 28.05
N GLN A 47 2.11 -6.60 28.70
CA GLN A 47 1.31 -6.53 29.92
C GLN A 47 2.14 -6.95 31.14
N LYS A 48 1.83 -6.38 32.31
CA LYS A 48 2.43 -6.80 33.59
C LYS A 48 1.56 -7.86 34.23
N VAL A 49 2.06 -9.09 34.32
CA VAL A 49 1.40 -10.21 34.97
C VAL A 49 1.99 -10.47 36.36
N PRO A 50 1.18 -10.86 37.37
CA PRO A 50 1.71 -11.24 38.68
C PRO A 50 2.68 -12.43 38.59
N ASP A 51 3.83 -12.33 39.26
CA ASP A 51 4.91 -13.32 39.25
C ASP A 51 5.32 -13.70 40.69
N GLY A 52 4.31 -14.03 41.50
CA GLY A 52 4.50 -14.43 42.91
C GLY A 52 4.89 -13.28 43.84
N ARG A 53 5.59 -13.62 44.93
CA ARG A 53 6.08 -12.66 45.94
C ARG A 53 7.60 -12.74 46.10
N ASP A 54 8.25 -11.65 46.47
CA ASP A 54 9.65 -11.62 46.89
C ASP A 54 9.80 -12.14 48.34
N LYS A 55 11.04 -12.18 48.86
CA LYS A 55 11.34 -12.68 50.21
C LYS A 55 10.75 -11.79 51.31
N GLU A 56 10.43 -10.54 50.96
CA GLU A 56 9.83 -9.52 51.79
C GLU A 56 8.30 -9.50 51.68
N GLY A 57 7.70 -10.45 50.93
CA GLY A 57 6.26 -10.61 50.79
C GLY A 57 5.60 -9.62 49.81
N ARG A 58 6.38 -8.82 49.07
CA ARG A 58 5.87 -7.88 48.05
C ARG A 58 5.52 -8.64 46.78
N LYS A 59 4.45 -8.21 46.10
CA LYS A 59 4.06 -8.80 44.81
C LYS A 59 5.13 -8.50 43.76
N ARG A 60 5.64 -9.54 43.10
CA ARG A 60 6.45 -9.41 41.90
C ARG A 60 5.53 -9.38 40.69
N THR A 61 5.92 -8.63 39.68
CA THR A 61 5.25 -8.62 38.37
C THR A 61 6.28 -8.86 37.30
N ARG A 62 5.93 -9.67 36.30
CA ARG A 62 6.73 -9.90 35.12
C ARG A 62 6.06 -9.23 33.92
N SER A 63 6.86 -8.68 33.02
CA SER A 63 6.38 -8.23 31.71
C SER A 63 6.21 -9.43 30.79
N GLN A 64 5.04 -9.54 30.15
CA GLN A 64 4.73 -10.56 29.17
C GLN A 64 4.24 -9.89 27.89
N SER A 65 4.79 -10.30 26.75
CA SER A 65 4.29 -9.89 25.43
C SER A 65 2.99 -10.63 25.14
N VAL A 66 1.97 -9.91 24.71
CA VAL A 66 0.65 -10.43 24.38
C VAL A 66 0.24 -9.89 23.01
N ASP A 67 -0.35 -10.76 22.23
CA ASP A 67 -0.92 -10.45 20.92
C ASP A 67 -2.42 -10.23 21.07
N GLU A 68 -2.88 -9.02 20.80
CA GLU A 68 -4.28 -8.64 20.91
C GLU A 68 -4.89 -8.46 19.51
N PRO A 69 -5.88 -9.29 19.12
CA PRO A 69 -6.53 -9.13 17.83
C PRO A 69 -7.41 -7.87 17.84
N PHE A 70 -7.44 -7.17 16.72
CA PHE A 70 -8.34 -6.04 16.51
C PHE A 70 -8.95 -6.08 15.11
N GLY A 71 -10.08 -5.40 14.95
CA GLY A 71 -10.71 -5.12 13.67
C GLY A 71 -10.84 -3.61 13.46
N GLY A 72 -10.92 -3.18 12.21
CA GLY A 72 -11.12 -1.77 11.92
C GLY A 72 -11.08 -1.44 10.44
N ALA A 73 -11.21 -0.15 10.16
CA ALA A 73 -11.06 0.42 8.83
C ALA A 73 -9.87 1.38 8.80
N LEU A 74 -9.04 1.22 7.80
CA LEU A 74 -7.93 2.10 7.47
C LEU A 74 -8.32 2.89 6.23
N ARG A 75 -8.19 4.21 6.26
CA ARG A 75 -8.49 5.03 5.08
C ARG A 75 -7.22 5.60 4.49
N PHE A 76 -7.16 5.70 3.17
CA PHE A 76 -6.07 6.37 2.47
C PHE A 76 -6.61 7.52 1.65
N ARG A 77 -5.84 8.59 1.60
CA ARG A 77 -5.97 9.69 0.67
C ARG A 77 -4.66 9.82 -0.07
N ILE A 78 -4.67 9.58 -1.37
CA ILE A 78 -3.50 9.68 -2.23
C ILE A 78 -3.79 10.77 -3.25
N ARG A 79 -2.90 11.75 -3.32
CA ARG A 79 -2.92 12.87 -4.26
C ARG A 79 -1.51 13.01 -4.82
N ASP A 80 -1.33 12.56 -6.06
CA ASP A 80 -0.05 12.56 -6.75
C ASP A 80 1.04 11.84 -5.92
N ALA A 81 2.04 12.58 -5.44
CA ALA A 81 3.16 12.07 -4.64
C ALA A 81 2.93 12.14 -3.12
N VAL A 82 1.79 12.69 -2.68
CA VAL A 82 1.47 12.86 -1.27
C VAL A 82 0.36 11.89 -0.89
N ALA A 83 0.57 11.17 0.21
CA ALA A 83 -0.45 10.31 0.77
C ALA A 83 -0.61 10.52 2.28
N GLU A 84 -1.85 10.38 2.73
CA GLU A 84 -2.23 10.38 4.13
C GLU A 84 -3.00 9.09 4.41
N ALA A 85 -2.79 8.50 5.59
CA ALA A 85 -3.55 7.37 6.07
C ALA A 85 -4.28 7.73 7.37
N LEU A 86 -5.49 7.23 7.57
CA LEU A 86 -6.23 7.32 8.82
C LEU A 86 -6.33 5.92 9.42
N PRO A 87 -5.42 5.55 10.35
CA PRO A 87 -5.42 4.24 10.99
C PRO A 87 -6.62 4.05 11.92
N PRO A 88 -7.08 2.80 12.09
CA PRO A 88 -8.07 2.48 13.11
C PRO A 88 -7.48 2.75 14.51
N GLU A 89 -8.34 3.17 15.43
CA GLU A 89 -7.95 3.57 16.80
C GLU A 89 -7.05 2.57 17.54
N PRO A 90 -7.26 1.23 17.45
CA PRO A 90 -6.38 0.27 18.11
C PRO A 90 -4.91 0.40 17.69
N MET A 91 -4.63 0.76 16.43
CA MET A 91 -3.26 0.99 15.94
C MET A 91 -2.62 2.27 16.48
N LEU A 92 -3.42 3.20 17.01
CA LEU A 92 -2.97 4.50 17.53
C LEU A 92 -2.86 4.54 19.05
N SER A 93 -3.50 3.60 19.75
CA SER A 93 -3.61 3.54 21.21
C SER A 93 -2.30 3.72 21.99
N GLN A 94 -1.16 3.32 21.42
CA GLN A 94 0.16 3.43 22.07
C GLN A 94 0.97 4.67 21.66
N VAL A 95 0.51 5.45 20.68
CA VAL A 95 1.31 6.48 20.00
C VAL A 95 0.61 7.84 19.85
N GLY A 96 -0.69 7.94 20.15
CA GLY A 96 -1.39 9.23 20.27
C GLY A 96 -2.85 9.22 19.85
N VAL A 97 -3.42 10.42 19.71
CA VAL A 97 -4.85 10.61 19.38
C VAL A 97 -5.11 10.38 17.89
N GLY A 98 -6.31 9.91 17.57
CA GLY A 98 -6.82 9.70 16.22
C GLY A 98 -6.53 10.84 15.24
N GLY A 99 -6.32 10.50 13.96
CA GLY A 99 -6.12 11.50 12.92
C GLY A 99 -5.38 10.98 11.70
N TRP A 100 -5.36 11.81 10.66
CA TRP A 100 -4.60 11.55 9.44
C TRP A 100 -3.10 11.58 9.73
N ARG A 101 -2.38 10.62 9.15
CA ARG A 101 -0.95 10.39 9.32
C ARG A 101 -0.27 10.45 7.96
N PRO A 102 0.84 11.18 7.82
CA PRO A 102 1.52 11.26 6.55
C PRO A 102 2.12 9.91 6.17
N VAL A 103 2.07 9.59 4.89
CA VAL A 103 2.75 8.43 4.32
C VAL A 103 4.10 8.87 3.78
N LYS A 104 5.16 8.20 4.23
CA LYS A 104 6.53 8.39 3.76
C LYS A 104 6.90 7.30 2.76
N LYS A 105 7.83 7.64 1.85
CA LYS A 105 8.34 6.69 0.84
C LYS A 105 7.21 6.05 0.02
N LEU A 106 6.21 6.85 -0.35
CA LEU A 106 5.13 6.41 -1.22
C LEU A 106 5.72 5.98 -2.56
N ALA A 107 5.39 4.77 -2.99
CA ALA A 107 5.69 4.27 -4.32
C ALA A 107 4.44 3.64 -4.90
N THR A 108 4.05 4.13 -6.08
CA THR A 108 2.88 3.64 -6.82
C THR A 108 3.36 3.01 -8.11
N THR A 109 2.95 1.78 -8.35
CA THR A 109 3.13 1.05 -9.61
C THR A 109 1.75 0.63 -10.14
N ASP A 110 1.72 0.03 -11.32
CA ASP A 110 0.47 -0.50 -11.89
C ASP A 110 -0.13 -1.63 -11.03
N ALA A 111 0.72 -2.40 -10.36
CA ALA A 111 0.31 -3.54 -9.53
C ALA A 111 0.09 -3.18 -8.07
N THR A 112 0.93 -2.30 -7.52
CA THR A 112 1.03 -2.10 -6.07
C THR A 112 1.13 -0.63 -5.66
N ILE A 113 0.62 -0.33 -4.48
CA ILE A 113 0.87 0.93 -3.78
C ILE A 113 1.55 0.58 -2.46
N THR A 114 2.75 1.11 -2.24
CA THR A 114 3.53 0.83 -1.04
C THR A 114 3.95 2.12 -0.35
N GLY A 115 4.20 2.04 0.94
CA GLY A 115 4.68 3.17 1.70
C GLY A 115 4.82 2.86 3.18
N LYS A 116 5.12 3.90 3.96
CA LYS A 116 5.24 3.83 5.41
C LYS A 116 4.29 4.82 6.06
N ILE A 117 3.40 4.35 6.92
CA ILE A 117 2.50 5.22 7.67
C ILE A 117 3.27 5.80 8.85
N ASP A 118 3.44 7.11 8.93
CA ASP A 118 4.14 7.75 10.05
C ASP A 118 3.22 7.85 11.28
N LEU A 119 3.34 6.91 12.21
CA LEU A 119 2.57 6.90 13.46
C LEU A 119 3.30 7.65 14.59
N GLY A 120 4.51 8.16 14.36
CA GLY A 120 5.36 8.82 15.35
C GLY A 120 6.84 8.53 15.14
N PHE A 121 7.71 9.17 15.95
CA PHE A 121 9.17 9.24 15.73
C PHE A 121 9.87 7.89 15.50
N LEU A 122 9.39 6.80 16.12
CA LEU A 122 9.97 5.45 16.00
C LEU A 122 9.05 4.42 15.34
N TYR A 123 7.81 4.78 15.02
CA TYR A 123 6.78 3.83 14.60
C TYR A 123 6.27 4.15 13.21
N ALA A 124 6.77 3.39 12.23
CA ALA A 124 6.42 3.58 10.83
C ALA A 124 6.19 2.23 10.14
N PRO A 125 5.02 1.58 10.33
CA PRO A 125 4.71 0.32 9.68
C PRO A 125 4.69 0.48 8.16
N VAL A 126 5.13 -0.57 7.47
CA VAL A 126 5.11 -0.66 6.02
C VAL A 126 3.76 -1.20 5.59
N PHE A 127 3.16 -0.59 4.58
CA PHE A 127 1.96 -1.13 3.93
C PHE A 127 2.23 -1.46 2.47
N GLU A 128 1.46 -2.41 1.96
CA GLU A 128 1.39 -2.79 0.56
C GLU A 128 -0.07 -3.06 0.19
N ILE A 129 -0.56 -2.34 -0.82
CA ILE A 129 -1.87 -2.52 -1.42
C ILE A 129 -1.68 -3.17 -2.77
N ASP A 130 -2.29 -4.34 -2.97
CA ASP A 130 -2.43 -4.98 -4.28
C ASP A 130 -3.63 -4.36 -5.00
N ARG A 131 -3.36 -3.71 -6.13
CA ARG A 131 -4.38 -3.00 -6.93
C ARG A 131 -5.27 -3.94 -7.74
N TYR A 132 -4.82 -5.16 -8.03
CA TYR A 132 -5.59 -6.16 -8.78
C TYR A 132 -6.49 -6.96 -7.85
N ALA A 133 -5.96 -7.41 -6.72
CA ALA A 133 -6.72 -8.15 -5.73
C ALA A 133 -7.61 -7.23 -4.86
N GLY A 134 -7.28 -5.94 -4.78
CA GLY A 134 -7.96 -5.01 -3.88
C GLY A 134 -7.69 -5.34 -2.42
N THR A 135 -6.51 -5.85 -2.09
CA THR A 135 -6.13 -6.25 -0.72
C THR A 135 -5.02 -5.39 -0.17
N ILE A 136 -4.97 -5.22 1.15
CA ILE A 136 -3.88 -4.55 1.84
C ILE A 136 -3.23 -5.48 2.86
N SER A 137 -1.92 -5.34 2.99
CA SER A 137 -1.15 -5.86 4.11
C SER A 137 -0.35 -4.74 4.78
N ILE A 138 -0.25 -4.79 6.10
CA ILE A 138 0.57 -3.90 6.91
C ILE A 138 1.40 -4.75 7.85
N SER A 139 2.68 -4.43 7.89
CA SER A 139 3.65 -5.06 8.78
C SER A 139 4.46 -4.00 9.52
N GLY A 140 4.44 -4.07 10.84
CA GLY A 140 5.21 -3.21 11.73
C GLY A 140 5.68 -3.99 12.96
N SER A 141 6.56 -3.37 13.75
CA SER A 141 7.08 -3.96 14.99
C SER A 141 6.03 -4.12 16.08
N MET A 142 4.96 -3.32 16.03
CA MET A 142 3.90 -3.29 17.05
C MET A 142 2.56 -3.79 16.55
N ASN A 143 2.38 -3.87 15.23
CA ASN A 143 1.11 -4.28 14.66
C ASN A 143 1.26 -4.90 13.29
N THR A 144 0.28 -5.74 12.98
CA THR A 144 0.00 -6.23 11.65
C THR A 144 -1.44 -5.91 11.30
N PHE A 145 -1.76 -5.76 10.02
CA PHE A 145 -3.13 -5.59 9.54
C PHE A 145 -3.27 -6.18 8.15
N GLN A 146 -4.39 -6.84 7.88
CA GLN A 146 -4.76 -7.34 6.56
C GLN A 146 -6.23 -7.05 6.30
N GLY A 147 -6.57 -6.70 5.07
CA GLY A 147 -7.93 -6.38 4.71
C GLY A 147 -8.16 -6.21 3.23
N GLU A 148 -9.38 -5.81 2.89
CA GLU A 148 -9.82 -5.53 1.53
C GLU A 148 -10.09 -4.03 1.38
N CYS A 149 -9.62 -3.47 0.28
CA CYS A 149 -9.71 -2.07 -0.08
C CYS A 149 -10.76 -1.83 -1.15
N GLN A 150 -11.54 -0.77 -0.96
CA GLN A 150 -12.53 -0.31 -1.91
C GLN A 150 -12.34 1.20 -2.16
N PRO A 151 -12.65 1.69 -3.37
CA PRO A 151 -12.74 3.12 -3.63
C PRO A 151 -13.69 3.78 -2.63
N TYR A 152 -13.27 4.90 -2.06
CA TYR A 152 -14.05 5.65 -1.09
C TYR A 152 -14.20 7.09 -1.57
N ASP A 153 -15.42 7.54 -1.82
CA ASP A 153 -15.66 8.96 -2.09
C ASP A 153 -15.96 9.69 -0.78
N GLY A 154 -14.94 10.37 -0.23
CA GLY A 154 -15.08 11.16 0.99
C GLY A 154 -15.95 12.41 0.86
N SER A 155 -16.39 12.77 -0.36
CA SER A 155 -17.32 13.87 -0.62
C SER A 155 -18.78 13.50 -0.38
N GLN A 156 -19.11 12.20 -0.41
CA GLN A 156 -20.44 11.69 -0.08
C GLN A 156 -20.62 11.48 1.43
N ARG A 157 -20.25 12.46 2.25
CA ARG A 157 -20.68 12.46 3.64
C ARG A 157 -22.20 12.57 3.67
N GLN A 158 -22.87 11.49 4.07
CA GLN A 158 -24.31 11.53 4.37
C GLN A 158 -24.62 12.21 5.72
N PHE A 159 -23.60 12.66 6.46
CA PHE A 159 -23.74 13.34 7.75
C PHE A 159 -22.65 14.40 7.94
#